data_AF-A0A0G0Z7Z7-F1
#
_entry.id   AF-A0A0G0Z7Z7-F1
#
_cell.length_a   1.000
_cell.length_b   1.000
_cell.length_c   1.000
_cell.angle_alpha   90.00
_cell.angle_beta   90.00
_cell.angle_gamma   90.00
#
_symmetry.space_group_name_H-M   'P 1'
#
loop_
_entity.id
_entity.type
_entity.pdbx_description
1 polymer ?
#
loop_
_entity_poly.entity_id
_entity_poly.type
_entity_poly.pdbx_seq_one_letter_code
_entity_poly.pdbx_strand_id
1 'polypeptide(L)' 'MIQFNLWFEALIFSAIYSTIVIVPCVIVTMIGLRMIDQLGCYPTKTPVIQMKVLLPLIMTEILTFTALWWFLNFFYIKKE' A
#
# COMPACT_ATOMS: atom_id res chain seq x y z
N MET A 1 -28.30 3.32 -22.48
CA MET A 1 -27.59 4.35 -21.68
C MET A 1 -27.22 3.89 -20.27
N ILE A 2 -28.03 3.06 -19.59
CA ILE A 2 -27.74 2.61 -18.20
C ILE A 2 -26.48 1.72 -18.09
N GLN A 3 -26.21 0.88 -19.09
CA GLN A 3 -25.03 0.00 -19.10
C GLN A 3 -23.69 0.75 -19.16
N PHE A 4 -23.62 1.88 -19.87
CA PHE A 4 -22.37 2.66 -19.99
C PHE A 4 -21.95 3.31 -18.68
N ASN A 5 -22.90 3.74 -17.84
CA ASN A 5 -22.60 4.31 -16.52
C ASN A 5 -21.98 3.27 -15.58
N LEU A 6 -22.47 2.02 -15.60
CA LEU A 6 -21.95 0.93 -14.79
C LEU A 6 -20.48 0.61 -15.11
N TRP A 7 -20.12 0.60 -16.41
CA TRP A 7 -18.74 0.40 -16.83
C TRP A 7 -17.83 1.55 -16.38
N PHE A 8 -18.30 2.79 -16.44
CA PHE A 8 -17.53 3.96 -16.02
C PHE A 8 -17.30 3.97 -14.50
N GLU A 9 -18.32 3.65 -13.70
CA GLU A 9 -18.21 3.53 -12.25
C GLU A 9 -17.27 2.39 -11.84
N ALA A 10 -17.35 1.23 -12.52
CA ALA A 10 -16.45 0.11 -12.27
C ALA A 10 -14.99 0.45 -12.60
N LEU A 11 -14.74 1.21 -13.67
CA LEU A 11 -13.41 1.68 -14.02
C LEU A 11 -12.84 2.64 -12.98
N ILE A 12 -13.63 3.60 -12.51
CA ILE A 12 -13.21 4.54 -11.45
C ILE A 12 -12.91 3.77 -10.16
N PHE A 13 -13.77 2.83 -9.77
CA PHE A 13 -13.56 1.99 -8.60
C PHE A 13 -12.25 1.21 -8.70
N SER A 14 -12.04 0.53 -9.83
CA SER A 14 -10.83 -0.25 -10.10
C SER A 14 -9.57 0.60 -10.07
N ALA A 15 -9.60 1.78 -10.68
CA ALA A 15 -8.46 2.70 -10.71
C ALA A 15 -8.08 3.24 -9.31
N ILE A 16 -9.07 3.59 -8.49
CA ILE A 16 -8.81 4.05 -7.12
C ILE A 16 -8.27 2.90 -6.28
N TYR A 17 -8.89 1.72 -6.36
CA TYR A 17 -8.44 0.54 -5.64
C TYR A 17 -7.00 0.15 -6.03
N SER A 18 -6.68 0.13 -7.33
CA SER A 18 -5.32 -0.19 -7.78
C SER A 18 -4.31 0.82 -7.25
N THR A 19 -4.66 2.11 -7.19
CA THR A 19 -3.77 3.15 -6.67
C THR A 19 -3.49 2.95 -5.18
N ILE A 20 -4.51 2.62 -4.38
CA ILE A 20 -4.38 2.34 -2.95
C ILE A 20 -3.43 1.16 -2.69
N VAL A 21 -3.38 0.17 -3.59
CA VAL A 21 -2.48 -0.99 -3.49
C VAL A 21 -1.07 -0.70 -4.03
N ILE A 22 -0.97 -0.04 -5.19
CA ILE A 22 0.32 0.19 -5.87
C ILE A 22 1.22 1.12 -5.06
N VAL A 23 0.67 2.19 -4.48
CA VAL A 23 1.45 3.18 -3.71
C VAL A 23 2.25 2.55 -2.55
N PRO A 24 1.64 1.78 -1.63
CA PRO A 24 2.38 1.15 -0.55
C PRO A 24 3.35 0.07 -1.04
N CYS A 25 3.04 -0.64 -2.14
CA CYS A 25 3.99 -1.57 -2.74
C CYS A 25 5.29 -0.88 -3.18
N VAL A 26 5.19 0.28 -3.84
CA VAL A 26 6.38 1.06 -4.25
C VAL A 26 7.18 1.52 -3.03
N ILE A 27 6.50 2.00 -1.98
CA ILE A 27 7.15 2.42 -0.73
C ILE A 27 7.91 1.25 -0.09
N VAL A 28 7.29 0.08 0.02
CA VAL A 28 7.91 -1.14 0.56
C VAL A 28 9.13 -1.56 -0.27
N THR A 29 9.03 -1.52 -1.61
CA THR A 29 10.18 -1.81 -2.48
C THR A 29 11.33 -0.84 -2.25
N MET A 30 11.07 0.47 -2.14
CA MET A 30 12.11 1.46 -1.86
C MET A 30 12.79 1.24 -0.50
N ILE A 31 12.02 0.86 0.52
CA ILE A 31 12.55 0.51 1.84
C ILE A 31 13.43 -0.76 1.74
N GLY A 32 12.95 -1.79 1.04
CA GLY A 32 13.68 -3.03 0.82
C GLY A 32 15.01 -2.83 0.09
N LEU A 33 15.04 -2.00 -0.96
CA LEU A 33 16.27 -1.68 -1.69
C LEU A 33 17.31 -1.01 -0.78
N ARG A 34 16.90 -0.05 0.05
CA ARG A 34 17.80 0.60 1.03
C ARG A 34 18.32 -0.40 2.07
N MET A 35 17.49 -1.34 2.49
CA MET A 35 17.91 -2.40 3.42
C MET A 35 18.98 -3.29 2.79
N ILE A 36 18.78 -3.73 1.55
CA ILE A 36 19.71 -4.60 0.82
C ILE A 36 21.05 -3.90 0.63
N ASP A 37 21.04 -2.63 0.23
CA ASP A 37 22.25 -1.81 0.06
C ASP A 37 23.04 -1.71 1.37
N GLN A 38 22.36 -1.43 2.49
CA GLN A 38 22.99 -1.36 3.81
C GLN A 38 23.53 -2.71 4.32
N LEU A 39 22.83 -3.81 4.02
CA LEU A 39 23.29 -5.16 4.36
C LEU A 39 24.53 -5.56 3.56
N GLY A 40 24.61 -5.16 2.30
CA GLY A 40 25.79 -5.34 1.46
C GLY A 40 27.02 -4.59 1.99
N CYS A 41 26.83 -3.37 2.50
CA CYS A 41 27.92 -2.58 3.09
C CYS A 41 28.31 -3.00 4.52
N TYR A 42 27.36 -3.47 5.33
CA TYR A 42 27.59 -3.75 6.77
C TYR A 42 26.95 -5.07 7.23
N PRO A 43 27.47 -6.24 6.81
CA PRO A 43 26.87 -7.55 7.11
C PRO A 43 26.82 -7.87 8.62
N THR A 44 27.75 -7.34 9.41
CA THR A 44 27.78 -7.55 10.87
C THR A 44 26.69 -6.78 11.64
N LYS A 45 26.02 -5.81 11.00
CA LYS A 45 24.97 -4.97 11.61
C LYS A 45 23.55 -5.34 11.16
N THR A 46 23.37 -6.51 10.56
CA THR A 46 22.08 -7.04 10.07
C THR A 46 20.90 -6.83 11.03
N PRO A 47 20.97 -7.22 12.33
CA PRO A 47 19.82 -7.08 13.23
C PRO A 47 19.42 -5.61 13.47
N VAL A 48 20.39 -4.70 13.49
CA VAL A 48 20.13 -3.26 13.68
C VAL A 48 19.48 -2.66 12.43
N ILE A 49 19.94 -3.06 11.25
CA ILE A 49 19.39 -2.61 9.97
C ILE A 49 17.95 -3.09 9.81
N GLN A 50 17.67 -4.36 10.12
CA GLN A 50 16.32 -4.93 10.07
C GLN A 50 15.37 -4.24 11.07
N MET A 51 15.81 -3.98 12.30
CA MET A 51 14.98 -3.26 13.28
C MET A 51 14.64 -1.84 12.85
N LYS A 52 15.55 -1.16 12.14
CA LYS A 52 15.27 0.18 11.57
C LYS A 52 14.24 0.16 10.44
N VAL A 53 14.14 -0.96 9.72
CA VAL A 53 13.19 -1.16 8.62
C VAL A 53 11.82 -1.63 9.13
N LEU A 54 11.78 -2.33 10.26
CA LEU A 54 10.54 -2.88 10.83
C LEU A 54 9.48 -1.80 11.10
N LEU A 55 9.88 -0.70 11.76
CA LEU A 55 8.97 0.40 12.11
C LEU A 55 8.32 1.07 10.89
N PRO A 56 9.07 1.52 9.85
CA PRO A 56 8.44 2.10 8.66
C PRO A 56 7.60 1.09 7.88
N LEU A 57 7.94 -0.20 7.91
CA LEU A 57 7.11 -1.25 7.30
C LEU A 57 5.74 -1.36 7.98
N ILE A 58 5.72 -1.45 9.31
CA ILE A 58 4.50 -1.50 10.12
C ILE A 58 3.64 -0.26 9.88
N MET A 59 4.25 0.93 9.88
CA MET A 59 3.53 2.18 9.59
C MET A 59 2.89 2.18 8.20
N THR A 60 3.59 1.66 7.18
CA THR A 60 3.08 1.57 5.81
C THR A 60 1.90 0.59 5.73
N GLU A 61 1.98 -0.54 6.42
CA GLU A 61 0.87 -1.51 6.50
C GLU A 61 -0.36 -0.92 7.20
N ILE A 62 -0.19 -0.30 8.38
CA ILE A 62 -1.30 0.31 9.13
C ILE A 62 -2.01 1.37 8.27
N LEU A 63 -1.25 2.20 7.56
CA LEU A 63 -1.80 3.21 6.68
C LEU A 63 -2.57 2.59 5.51
N THR A 64 -2.04 1.52 4.92
CA THR A 64 -2.69 0.78 3.82
C THR A 64 -3.99 0.11 4.29
N PHE A 65 -3.97 -0.54 5.45
CA PHE A 65 -5.15 -1.16 6.05
C PHE A 65 -6.23 -0.12 6.36
N THR A 66 -5.83 1.03 6.90
CA THR A 66 -6.76 2.13 7.21
C THR A 66 -7.37 2.71 5.94
N ALA A 67 -6.58 2.89 4.88
CA ALA A 67 -7.06 3.39 3.59
C ALA A 67 -8.04 2.39 2.92
N LEU A 68 -7.73 1.10 2.94
CA LEU A 68 -8.61 0.04 2.42
C LEU A 68 -9.91 -0.06 3.21
N TRP A 69 -9.82 0.02 4.54
CA TRP A 69 -11.00 0.03 5.41
C TRP A 69 -11.92 1.21 5.11
N TRP A 70 -11.34 2.41 4.99
CA TRP A 70 -12.10 3.61 4.69
C TRP A 70 -12.74 3.55 3.30
N PHE A 71 -12.01 3.06 2.31
CA PHE A 71 -12.53 2.81 0.96
C PHE A 71 -13.73 1.85 0.98
N LEU A 72 -13.61 0.70 1.64
CA LEU A 72 -14.70 -0.28 1.75
C LEU A 72 -15.92 0.30 2.47
N ASN A 73 -15.72 1.02 3.57
CA ASN A 73 -16.81 1.62 4.33
C ASN A 73 -17.57 2.69 3.53
N PHE A 74 -16.84 3.53 2.79
CA PHE A 74 -17.45 4.54 1.91
C PHE A 74 -18.33 3.91 0.83
N PHE A 75 -17.90 2.80 0.22
CA PHE A 75 -18.69 2.08 -0.77
C PHE A 75 -19.86 1.29 -0.16
N TYR A 76 -19.71 0.79 1.08
CA TYR A 76 -20.79 0.13 1.80
C TYR A 76 -21.93 1.11 2.11
N ILE A 77 -21.61 2.30 2.63
CA ILE A 77 -22.59 3.36 2.95
C ILE A 77 -23.37 3.82 1.71
N LYS A 78 -22.73 3.82 0.53
CA LYS A 78 -23.36 4.30 -0.71
C LYS A 78 -24.30 3.27 -1.36
N LYS A 79 -24.38 2.04 -0.82
CA LYS A 79 -25.17 0.94 -1.37
C LYS A 79 -26.53 0.76 -0.65
N GLU A 80 -26.71 1.34 0.54
CA GLU A 80 -28.02 1.52 1.20
C GLU A 80 -28.71 2.81 0.72
#